data_AF-A0A8T5NSC3-F1
#
_entry.id   AF-A0A8T5NSC3-F1
#
_cell.length_a   1.000
_cell.length_b   1.000
_cell.length_c   1.000
_cell.angle_alpha   90.00
_cell.angle_beta   90.00
_cell.angle_gamma   90.00
#
_symmetry.space_group_name_H-M   'P 1'
#
loop_
_entity.id
_entity.type
_entity.pdbx_description
1 polymer ?
#
loop_
_entity_poly.entity_id
_entity_poly.type
_entity_poly.pdbx_seq_one_letter_code
_entity_poly.pdbx_strand_id
1 'polypeptide(L)'
;MASSNSKNNDKTEELIEVMRKYQEEMFKNWNEAIKPGSPMDTTNSALFTNIMNNYWEKMNMDITMAMPQIMKGDEGSLQKQKELFVSAMRAYSDMLKEFLVSPAFLAYLKQAYADKTDMKIRLDKANDENLKLFGIVTRKDLDDINFNLYNLNKKLDRLQDAISELKGGK
;
A
#
# COMPACT_ATOMS: atom_id res chain seq x y z
N MET A 1 -11.69 -15.10 -57.10
CA MET A 1 -11.81 -14.14 -55.98
C MET A 1 -11.19 -14.71 -54.70
N ALA A 2 -9.88 -14.98 -54.68
CA ALA A 2 -9.21 -15.68 -53.56
C ALA A 2 -8.03 -14.89 -52.93
N SER A 3 -7.88 -13.60 -53.27
CA SER A 3 -6.67 -12.82 -52.91
C SER A 3 -6.83 -11.91 -51.69
N SER A 4 -8.02 -11.78 -51.08
CA SER A 4 -8.21 -10.86 -49.94
C SER A 4 -8.02 -11.50 -48.56
N ASN A 5 -8.03 -12.84 -48.45
CA ASN A 5 -7.90 -13.52 -47.16
C ASN A 5 -6.44 -13.68 -46.68
N SER A 6 -5.46 -13.87 -47.58
CA SER A 6 -4.06 -14.07 -47.12
C SER A 6 -3.44 -12.78 -46.59
N LYS A 7 -3.73 -11.62 -47.21
CA LYS A 7 -3.19 -10.33 -46.80
C LYS A 7 -3.68 -9.84 -45.43
N ASN A 8 -4.89 -10.24 -45.01
CA ASN A 8 -5.39 -9.93 -43.68
C ASN A 8 -4.80 -10.85 -42.61
N ASN A 9 -4.44 -12.09 -42.98
CA ASN A 9 -3.79 -13.03 -42.07
C ASN A 9 -2.35 -12.59 -41.76
N ASP A 10 -1.58 -12.20 -42.79
CA ASP A 10 -0.20 -11.72 -42.64
C ASP A 10 -0.10 -10.47 -41.75
N LYS A 11 -1.02 -9.52 -41.91
CA LYS A 11 -1.06 -8.31 -41.06
C LYS A 11 -1.46 -8.60 -39.62
N THR A 12 -2.23 -9.66 -39.39
CA THR A 12 -2.64 -10.06 -38.05
C THR A 12 -1.48 -10.74 -37.32
N GLU A 13 -0.73 -11.60 -38.02
CA GLU A 13 0.49 -12.21 -37.48
C GLU A 13 1.58 -11.17 -37.18
N GLU A 14 1.77 -10.20 -38.07
CA GLU A 14 2.73 -9.11 -37.87
C GLU A 14 2.36 -8.24 -36.66
N LEU A 15 1.07 -7.94 -36.45
CA LEU A 15 0.61 -7.17 -35.29
C LEU A 15 0.77 -7.95 -33.98
N ILE A 16 0.50 -9.25 -33.98
CA ILE A 16 0.72 -10.13 -32.82
C ILE A 16 2.20 -10.15 -32.44
N GLU A 17 3.09 -10.24 -33.42
CA GLU A 17 4.54 -10.25 -33.20
C GLU A 17 5.07 -8.91 -32.64
N VAL A 18 4.52 -7.78 -33.11
CA VAL A 18 4.84 -6.46 -32.54
C VAL A 18 4.35 -6.35 -31.09
N MET A 19 3.13 -6.81 -30.79
CA MET A 19 2.61 -6.80 -29.42
C MET A 19 3.42 -7.71 -28.49
N ARG A 20 3.87 -8.88 -28.98
CA ARG A 20 4.76 -9.78 -28.23
C ARG A 20 6.09 -9.10 -27.87
N LYS A 21 6.75 -8.47 -28.84
CA LYS A 21 8.03 -7.76 -28.60
C LYS A 21 7.87 -6.61 -27.61
N TYR A 22 6.78 -5.85 -27.72
CA TYR A 22 6.49 -4.76 -26.78
C TYR A 22 6.27 -5.26 -25.35
N GLN A 23 5.57 -6.38 -25.19
CA GLN A 23 5.42 -7.03 -23.88
C GLN A 23 6.76 -7.51 -23.32
N GLU A 24 7.59 -8.17 -24.13
CA GLU A 24 8.93 -8.63 -23.72
C GLU A 24 9.83 -7.46 -23.27
N GLU A 25 9.77 -6.33 -23.97
CA GLU A 25 10.54 -5.13 -23.66
C GLU A 25 10.05 -4.43 -22.38
N MET A 26 8.73 -4.38 -22.16
CA MET A 26 8.14 -3.94 -20.88
C MET A 26 8.60 -4.82 -19.72
N PHE A 27 8.55 -6.15 -19.86
CA PHE A 27 9.02 -7.09 -18.84
C PHE A 27 10.52 -6.90 -18.53
N LYS A 28 11.33 -6.63 -19.55
CA LYS A 28 12.77 -6.37 -19.39
C LYS A 28 13.04 -5.08 -18.62
N ASN A 29 12.39 -3.97 -19.00
CA ASN A 29 12.53 -2.67 -18.32
C ASN A 29 12.04 -2.76 -16.87
N TRP A 30 10.99 -3.54 -16.63
CA TRP A 30 10.46 -3.77 -15.29
C TRP A 30 11.43 -4.57 -14.41
N ASN A 31 12.03 -5.64 -14.94
CA ASN A 31 13.05 -6.43 -14.24
C ASN A 31 14.29 -5.61 -13.87
N GLU A 32 14.62 -4.57 -14.65
CA GLU A 32 15.70 -3.65 -14.32
C GLU A 32 15.34 -2.68 -13.18
N ALA A 33 14.06 -2.30 -13.04
CA ALA A 33 13.58 -1.38 -12.00
C ALA A 33 13.50 -2.02 -10.59
N ILE A 34 13.41 -3.35 -10.52
CA ILE A 34 13.38 -4.14 -9.27
C ILE A 34 14.77 -4.65 -8.85
N LYS A 35 15.85 -4.11 -9.44
CA LYS A 35 17.22 -4.46 -9.06
C LYS A 35 17.50 -4.18 -7.56
N PRO A 36 18.32 -5.02 -6.90
CA PRO A 36 18.66 -4.86 -5.49
C PRO A 36 19.30 -3.49 -5.22
N GLY A 37 18.76 -2.74 -4.25
CA GLY A 37 19.27 -1.41 -3.84
C GLY A 37 18.24 -0.28 -3.81
N SER A 38 17.02 -0.52 -4.27
CA SER A 38 15.87 0.38 -4.04
C SER A 38 15.30 0.18 -2.61
N PRO A 39 14.76 1.22 -1.95
CA PRO A 39 14.14 1.09 -0.61
C PRO A 39 12.93 0.15 -0.58
N MET A 40 12.37 -0.23 -1.74
CA MET A 40 11.53 -1.41 -1.85
C MET A 40 12.42 -2.64 -1.81
N ASP A 41 12.42 -3.28 -0.64
CA ASP A 41 13.10 -4.55 -0.42
C ASP A 41 12.78 -5.53 -1.56
N THR A 42 13.81 -6.17 -2.13
CA THR A 42 13.71 -7.04 -3.32
C THR A 42 12.60 -8.10 -3.21
N THR A 43 12.30 -8.55 -1.99
CA THR A 43 11.22 -9.47 -1.65
C THR A 43 9.82 -8.88 -1.87
N ASN A 44 9.61 -7.61 -1.53
CA ASN A 44 8.33 -6.92 -1.71
C ASN A 44 8.07 -6.61 -3.19
N SER A 45 9.12 -6.21 -3.91
CA SER A 45 9.07 -6.04 -5.36
C SER A 45 8.81 -7.37 -6.09
N ALA A 46 9.43 -8.47 -5.66
CA ALA A 46 9.18 -9.79 -6.23
C ALA A 46 7.75 -10.29 -5.96
N LEU A 47 7.21 -10.07 -4.76
CA LEU A 47 5.83 -10.48 -4.44
C LEU A 47 4.79 -9.68 -5.23
N PHE A 48 4.95 -8.35 -5.29
CA PHE A 48 4.09 -7.51 -6.13
C PHE A 48 4.20 -7.92 -7.60
N THR A 49 5.40 -8.21 -8.09
CA THR A 49 5.63 -8.66 -9.46
C THR A 49 4.97 -9.99 -9.76
N ASN A 50 5.02 -10.97 -8.84
CA ASN A 50 4.31 -12.24 -9.04
C ASN A 50 2.79 -12.06 -9.09
N ILE A 51 2.23 -11.24 -8.19
CA ILE A 51 0.79 -10.92 -8.20
C ILE A 51 0.45 -10.22 -9.54
N MET A 52 1.16 -9.15 -9.90
CA MET A 52 1.00 -8.43 -11.16
C MET A 52 1.05 -9.37 -12.37
N ASN A 53 2.07 -10.23 -12.46
CA ASN A 53 2.27 -11.14 -13.58
C ASN A 53 1.10 -12.10 -13.76
N ASN A 54 0.55 -12.65 -12.66
CA ASN A 54 -0.59 -13.56 -12.72
C ASN A 54 -1.85 -12.88 -13.31
N TYR A 55 -2.14 -11.64 -12.91
CA TYR A 55 -3.29 -10.91 -13.44
C TYR A 55 -3.05 -10.39 -14.86
N TRP A 56 -1.82 -9.98 -15.18
CA TRP A 56 -1.44 -9.51 -16.51
C TRP A 56 -1.42 -10.63 -17.55
N GLU A 57 -0.92 -11.82 -17.22
CA GLU A 57 -0.93 -12.96 -18.13
C GLU A 57 -2.36 -13.30 -18.56
N LYS A 58 -3.27 -13.41 -17.59
CA LYS A 58 -4.68 -13.69 -17.83
C LYS A 58 -5.35 -12.59 -18.66
N MET A 59 -5.11 -11.32 -18.33
CA MET A 59 -5.67 -10.19 -19.06
C MET A 59 -5.15 -10.14 -20.51
N ASN A 60 -3.86 -10.39 -20.73
CA ASN A 60 -3.28 -10.41 -22.07
C ASN A 60 -3.81 -11.58 -22.90
N MET A 61 -4.02 -12.75 -22.31
CA MET A 61 -4.69 -13.86 -23.00
C MET A 61 -6.12 -13.49 -23.41
N ASP A 62 -6.91 -12.90 -22.52
CA ASP A 62 -8.28 -12.47 -22.81
C ASP A 62 -8.32 -11.45 -23.96
N ILE A 63 -7.38 -10.49 -23.97
CA ILE A 63 -7.23 -9.48 -25.03
C ILE A 63 -6.84 -10.16 -26.35
N THR A 64 -5.83 -11.03 -26.34
CA THR A 64 -5.36 -11.73 -27.55
C THR A 64 -6.47 -12.60 -28.16
N MET A 65 -7.23 -13.33 -27.34
CA MET A 65 -8.34 -14.17 -27.82
C MET A 65 -9.51 -13.34 -28.38
N ALA A 66 -9.74 -12.15 -27.83
CA ALA A 66 -10.80 -11.25 -28.30
C ALA A 66 -10.39 -10.40 -29.51
N MET A 67 -9.10 -10.31 -29.82
CA MET A 67 -8.54 -9.45 -30.85
C MET A 67 -9.18 -9.64 -32.25
N PRO A 68 -9.44 -10.88 -32.74
CA PRO A 68 -10.10 -11.08 -34.03
C PRO A 68 -11.51 -10.51 -34.08
N GLN A 69 -12.24 -10.50 -32.95
CA GLN A 69 -13.59 -9.94 -32.86
C GLN A 69 -13.55 -8.40 -32.78
N ILE A 70 -12.53 -7.84 -32.14
CA ILE A 70 -12.35 -6.39 -32.04
C ILE A 70 -11.97 -5.77 -33.39
N MET A 71 -11.17 -6.47 -34.20
CA MET A 71 -10.72 -5.98 -35.51
C MET A 71 -11.83 -5.90 -36.58
N LYS A 72 -13.00 -6.51 -36.35
CA LYS A 72 -14.13 -6.46 -37.30
C LYS A 72 -14.76 -5.07 -37.41
N GLY A 73 -14.60 -4.21 -36.41
CA GLY A 73 -15.10 -2.83 -36.40
C GLY A 73 -16.63 -2.70 -36.41
N ASP A 74 -17.35 -3.76 -36.05
CA ASP A 74 -18.81 -3.77 -35.99
C ASP A 74 -19.34 -3.43 -34.58
N GLU A 75 -20.66 -3.39 -34.43
CA GLU A 75 -21.30 -3.11 -33.14
C GLU A 75 -20.93 -4.17 -32.07
N GLY A 76 -20.68 -5.41 -32.49
CA GLY A 76 -20.16 -6.48 -31.65
C GLY A 76 -18.70 -6.25 -31.21
N SER A 77 -17.87 -5.62 -32.05
CA SER A 77 -16.51 -5.19 -31.69
C SER A 77 -16.52 -4.15 -30.56
N LEU A 78 -17.40 -3.16 -30.64
CA LEU A 78 -17.53 -2.13 -29.60
C LEU A 78 -18.00 -2.74 -28.28
N GLN A 79 -18.97 -3.66 -28.32
CA GLN A 79 -19.42 -4.38 -27.13
C GLN A 79 -18.30 -5.21 -26.50
N LYS A 80 -17.51 -5.92 -27.33
CA LYS A 80 -16.37 -6.71 -26.86
C LYS A 80 -15.27 -5.86 -26.24
N GLN A 81 -14.98 -4.68 -26.80
CA GLN A 81 -14.03 -3.72 -26.21
C GLN A 81 -14.49 -3.26 -24.81
N LYS A 82 -15.79 -2.96 -24.64
CA LYS A 82 -16.34 -2.58 -23.32
C LYS A 82 -16.22 -3.71 -22.31
N GLU A 83 -16.51 -4.94 -22.70
CA GLU A 83 -16.36 -6.12 -21.84
C GLU A 83 -14.91 -6.30 -21.38
N LEU A 84 -13.95 -6.18 -22.29
CA LEU A 84 -12.53 -6.28 -21.97
C LEU A 84 -12.08 -5.17 -21.03
N PHE A 85 -12.54 -3.93 -21.25
CA PHE A 85 -12.22 -2.82 -20.37
C PHE A 85 -12.72 -3.08 -18.93
N VAL A 86 -13.97 -3.56 -18.79
CA VAL A 86 -14.51 -3.93 -17.47
C VAL A 86 -13.72 -5.08 -16.84
N SER A 87 -13.34 -6.09 -17.64
CA SER A 87 -12.51 -7.21 -17.18
C SER A 87 -11.14 -6.74 -16.68
N ALA A 88 -10.47 -5.87 -17.46
CA ALA A 88 -9.18 -5.29 -17.09
C ALA A 88 -9.28 -4.48 -15.78
N MET A 89 -10.30 -3.63 -15.65
CA MET A 89 -10.52 -2.86 -14.41
C MET A 89 -10.78 -3.76 -13.20
N ARG A 90 -11.48 -4.87 -13.36
CA ARG A 90 -11.66 -5.87 -12.29
C ARG A 90 -10.35 -6.56 -11.94
N ALA A 91 -9.57 -6.98 -12.93
CA ALA A 91 -8.26 -7.60 -12.72
C ALA A 91 -7.31 -6.65 -11.96
N TYR A 92 -7.23 -5.37 -12.34
CA TYR A 92 -6.47 -4.37 -11.58
C TYR A 92 -6.96 -4.20 -10.15
N SER A 93 -8.29 -4.18 -9.93
CA SER A 93 -8.86 -4.08 -8.60
C SER A 93 -8.50 -5.27 -7.72
N ASP A 94 -8.59 -6.49 -8.25
CA ASP A 94 -8.33 -7.72 -7.49
C ASP A 94 -6.84 -7.91 -7.22
N MET A 95 -5.99 -7.58 -8.19
CA MET A 95 -4.55 -7.50 -8.04
C MET A 95 -4.13 -6.53 -6.92
N LEU A 96 -4.73 -5.33 -6.88
CA LEU A 96 -4.47 -4.37 -5.80
C LEU A 96 -4.94 -4.88 -4.44
N LYS A 97 -6.13 -5.50 -4.36
CA LYS A 97 -6.62 -6.09 -3.11
C LYS A 97 -5.66 -7.17 -2.60
N GLU A 98 -5.22 -8.07 -3.47
CA GLU A 98 -4.30 -9.16 -3.12
C GLU A 98 -2.95 -8.62 -2.64
N PHE A 99 -2.42 -7.59 -3.28
CA PHE A 99 -1.22 -6.93 -2.82
C PHE A 99 -1.41 -6.26 -1.44
N LEU A 100 -2.51 -5.54 -1.23
CA LEU A 100 -2.79 -4.81 0.01
C LEU A 100 -2.97 -5.72 1.23
N VAL A 101 -3.38 -6.97 1.04
CA VAL A 101 -3.49 -7.95 2.14
C VAL A 101 -2.26 -8.85 2.26
N SER A 102 -1.26 -8.65 1.40
CA SER A 102 -0.07 -9.49 1.40
C SER A 102 0.78 -9.31 2.66
N PRO A 103 1.42 -10.37 3.18
CA PRO A 103 2.31 -10.27 4.33
C PRO A 103 3.46 -9.27 4.12
N ALA A 104 3.95 -9.15 2.89
CA ALA A 104 4.96 -8.18 2.47
C ALA A 104 4.49 -6.74 2.66
N PHE A 105 3.30 -6.40 2.15
CA PHE A 105 2.74 -5.07 2.29
C PHE A 105 2.41 -4.73 3.76
N LEU A 106 1.89 -5.69 4.51
CA LEU A 106 1.64 -5.53 5.95
C LEU A 106 2.94 -5.32 6.74
N ALA A 107 4.01 -6.04 6.39
CA ALA A 107 5.33 -5.85 7.00
C ALA A 107 5.91 -4.47 6.67
N TYR A 108 5.77 -4.00 5.42
CA TYR A 108 6.14 -2.65 5.03
C TYR A 108 5.38 -1.59 5.83
N LEU A 109 4.05 -1.72 5.96
CA LEU A 109 3.24 -0.80 6.75
C LEU A 109 3.70 -0.79 8.22
N LYS A 110 3.92 -1.97 8.81
CA LYS A 110 4.41 -2.08 10.19
C LYS A 110 5.73 -1.33 10.38
N GLN A 111 6.68 -1.50 9.47
CA GLN A 111 7.97 -0.81 9.53
C GLN A 111 7.79 0.71 9.35
N ALA A 112 7.00 1.14 8.38
CA ALA A 112 6.75 2.56 8.14
C ALA A 112 6.08 3.25 9.34
N TYR A 113 5.16 2.57 10.03
CA TYR A 113 4.57 3.07 11.27
C TYR A 113 5.57 3.11 12.42
N ALA A 114 6.44 2.10 12.56
CA ALA A 114 7.51 2.11 13.55
C ALA A 114 8.47 3.29 13.31
N ASP A 115 8.94 3.48 12.08
CA ASP A 115 9.86 4.57 11.71
C ASP A 115 9.24 5.95 11.95
N LYS A 116 7.97 6.14 11.61
CA LYS A 116 7.24 7.39 11.88
C LYS A 116 7.08 7.65 13.37
N THR A 117 6.81 6.59 14.16
CA THR A 117 6.67 6.70 15.61
C THR A 117 8.00 7.10 16.24
N ASP A 118 9.10 6.45 15.83
CA ASP A 118 10.45 6.78 16.30
C ASP A 118 10.86 8.21 15.94
N MET A 119 10.56 8.64 14.71
CA MET A 119 10.77 10.01 14.28
C MET A 119 9.97 11.01 15.14
N LYS A 120 8.69 10.72 15.41
CA LYS A 120 7.84 11.57 16.25
C LYS A 120 8.39 11.67 17.68
N ILE A 121 8.79 10.55 18.28
CA ILE A 121 9.42 10.53 19.62
C ILE A 121 10.69 11.39 19.65
N ARG A 122 11.54 11.29 18.61
CA ARG A 122 12.75 12.11 18.52
C ARG A 122 12.42 13.60 18.41
N LEU A 123 11.44 13.95 17.58
CA LEU A 123 10.99 15.34 17.43
C LEU A 123 10.39 15.89 18.73
N ASP A 124 9.58 15.10 19.44
CA ASP A 124 8.98 15.52 20.69
C ASP A 124 10.03 15.75 21.77
N LYS A 125 11.05 14.88 21.86
CA LYS A 125 12.20 15.10 22.76
C LYS A 125 12.97 16.37 22.42
N ALA A 126 13.30 16.57 21.14
CA ALA A 126 14.01 17.78 20.70
C ALA A 126 13.18 19.05 20.95
N ASN A 127 11.86 18.97 20.79
CA ASN A 127 10.95 20.07 21.07
C ASN A 127 10.86 20.38 22.57
N ASP A 128 10.76 19.35 23.42
CA ASP A 128 10.78 19.52 24.88
C ASP A 128 12.10 20.15 25.35
N GLU A 129 13.24 19.73 24.80
CA GLU A 129 14.54 20.33 25.08
C GLU A 129 14.60 21.80 24.66
N ASN A 130 14.10 22.14 23.47
CA ASN A 130 14.02 23.52 23.00
C ASN A 130 13.10 24.37 23.88
N LEU A 131 11.91 23.89 24.22
CA LEU A 131 10.98 24.61 25.09
C LEU A 131 11.58 24.88 26.46
N LYS A 132 12.31 23.91 27.03
CA LYS A 132 13.06 24.08 28.28
C LYS A 132 14.14 25.15 28.18
N LEU A 133 14.86 25.23 27.05
CA LEU A 133 15.85 26.30 26.84
C LEU A 133 15.22 27.70 26.86
N PHE A 134 13.96 27.83 26.42
CA PHE A 134 13.21 29.09 26.47
C PHE A 134 12.42 29.30 27.78
N GLY A 135 12.55 28.40 28.75
CA GLY A 135 11.78 28.46 30.00
C GLY A 135 10.28 28.25 29.82
N ILE A 136 9.86 27.65 28.71
CA ILE A 136 8.46 27.36 28.42
C ILE A 136 8.11 25.99 29.00
N VAL A 137 7.03 25.95 29.77
CA VAL A 137 6.52 24.71 30.39
C VAL A 137 6.17 23.70 29.31
N THR A 138 6.71 22.48 29.43
CA THR A 138 6.45 21.40 28.47
C THR A 138 5.21 20.61 28.87
N ARG A 139 4.65 19.84 27.92
CA ARG A 139 3.54 18.92 28.23
C ARG A 139 3.95 17.87 29.26
N LYS A 140 5.19 17.39 29.21
CA LYS A 140 5.72 16.46 30.20
C LYS A 140 5.72 17.07 31.60
N ASP A 141 6.09 18.34 31.74
CA ASP A 141 6.06 19.02 33.04
C ASP A 141 4.61 19.12 33.58
N LEU A 142 3.62 19.37 32.70
CA LEU A 142 2.20 19.36 33.08
C LEU A 142 1.72 17.96 33.50
N ASP A 143 2.13 16.92 32.78
CA ASP A 143 1.77 15.53 33.09
C ASP A 143 2.40 15.09 34.43
N ASP A 144 3.65 15.47 34.70
CA ASP A 144 4.34 15.22 35.98
C ASP A 144 3.65 15.95 37.14
N ILE A 145 3.22 17.21 36.94
CA ILE A 145 2.43 17.97 37.91
C ILE A 145 1.10 17.26 38.19
N ASN A 146 0.38 16.84 37.16
CA ASN A 146 -0.89 16.13 37.31
C ASN A 146 -0.73 14.80 38.06
N PHE A 147 0.32 14.03 37.76
CA PHE A 147 0.61 12.79 38.46
C PHE A 147 0.91 13.04 39.96
N ASN A 148 1.69 14.08 40.25
CA ASN A 148 2.00 14.46 41.64
C ASN A 148 0.76 14.93 42.39
N LEU A 149 -0.10 15.74 41.77
CA LEU A 149 -1.38 16.18 42.32
C LEU A 149 -2.29 14.98 42.63
N TYR A 150 -2.41 14.04 41.71
CA TYR A 150 -3.18 12.81 41.91
C TYR A 150 -2.67 12.01 43.12
N ASN A 151 -1.35 11.83 43.24
CA ASN A 151 -0.75 11.11 44.37
C ASN A 151 -0.93 11.83 45.70
N LEU A 152 -0.83 13.16 45.71
CA LEU A 152 -1.09 13.99 46.88
C LEU A 152 -2.53 13.86 47.34
N ASN A 153 -3.50 13.93 46.41
CA ASN A 153 -4.91 13.75 46.72
C ASN A 153 -5.15 12.39 47.38
N LYS A 154 -4.58 11.32 46.81
CA LYS A 154 -4.71 9.96 47.35
C LYS A 154 -4.11 9.80 48.75
N LYS A 155 -3.03 10.52 49.07
CA LYS A 155 -2.45 10.55 50.42
C LYS A 155 -3.32 11.34 51.39
N LEU A 156 -3.91 12.45 50.95
CA LEU A 156 -4.85 13.25 51.74
C LEU A 156 -6.10 12.45 52.09
N ASP A 157 -6.69 11.73 51.12
CA ASP A 157 -7.85 10.88 51.34
C ASP A 157 -7.56 9.84 52.44
N ARG A 158 -6.42 9.13 52.33
CA ARG A 158 -5.99 8.14 53.35
C ARG A 158 -5.80 8.75 54.73
N LEU A 159 -5.26 9.97 54.81
CA LEU A 159 -5.10 10.67 56.09
C LEU A 159 -6.45 11.11 56.66
N GLN A 160 -7.38 11.55 55.82
CA GLN A 160 -8.74 11.90 56.24
C GLN A 160 -9.50 10.67 56.77
N ASP A 161 -9.36 9.53 56.09
CA ASP A 161 -9.92 8.25 56.55
C ASP A 161 -9.33 7.86 57.92
N ALA A 162 -8.00 7.87 58.06
CA ALA A 162 -7.34 7.55 59.31
C ALA A 162 -7.74 8.50 60.46
N ILE A 163 -7.88 9.80 60.19
CA ILE A 163 -8.37 10.78 61.19
C ILE A 163 -9.82 10.48 61.57
N SER A 164 -10.66 10.10 60.62
CA SER A 164 -12.06 9.79 60.86
C SER A 164 -12.21 8.51 61.69
N GLU A 165 -11.40 7.49 61.42
CA GLU A 165 -11.30 6.27 62.25
C GLU A 165 -10.87 6.60 63.69
N LEU A 166 -9.84 7.44 63.86
CA LEU A 166 -9.36 7.88 65.17
C LEU A 166 -10.40 8.73 65.93
N LYS A 167 -11.24 9.50 65.23
CA LYS A 167 -12.32 10.30 65.83
C LYS A 167 -13.59 9.50 66.12
N GLY A 168 -13.86 8.45 65.33
CA GLY A 168 -15.03 7.59 65.47
C GLY A 168 -14.86 6.46 66.49
N GLY A 169 -13.63 6.12 66.87
CA GLY A 169 -13.32 5.18 67.94
C GLY A 169 -13.49 5.80 69.33
N LYS A 170 -14.72 5.80 69.86
CA LYS A 170 -15.04 5.85 71.29
C LYS A 170 -15.64 4.52 71.72
#